data_AF-A0A3N0XKK5-F1
#
_entry.id   AF-A0A3N0XKK5-F1
#
_cell.length_a   1.000
_cell.length_b   1.000
_cell.length_c   1.000
_cell.angle_alpha   90.00
_cell.angle_beta   90.00
_cell.angle_gamma   90.00
#
_symmetry.space_group_name_H-M   'P 1'
#
loop_
_entity.id
_entity.type
_entity.pdbx_description
1 polymer ?
#
loop_
_entity_poly.entity_id
_entity_poly.type
_entity_poly.pdbx_seq_one_letter_code
_entity_poly.pdbx_strand_id
1 'polypeptide(L)'
;MSYEVRFWLTTSDKAGYPMPGFLHISSPWRTGRGPEHIKVSDIILAKLVISESSWSPEFIQELLPSAERTALLYHLSFLCLGGFPKLERKIRDQAIETQMLFGSSEAVLLKCAGTSSNLVTSLFPILIKAVEKNKPKLAVIYLEKARTWIKDIIRAVDDMVERCDPSPVHLKEVQRCLDQIRQILVDLNKFWKKVAVMLETLKDKTFVGEDLIKDLEDMKEAFLESIEDAKQDWKTFGECCQRAQNIFSIQSRTAYQFLEVNPSSLSKDEWNKQYESIMEKLRKINPEGSSRAAITE
;
A
#
# COMPACT_ATOMS: atom_id res chain seq x y z
N MET A 1 8.25 -31.17 -32.13
CA MET A 1 8.86 -29.88 -31.78
C MET A 1 8.84 -29.79 -30.27
N SER A 2 10.00 -29.89 -29.62
CA SER A 2 10.11 -29.86 -28.15
C SER A 2 10.59 -28.48 -27.74
N TYR A 3 9.80 -27.79 -26.92
CA TYR A 3 10.21 -26.54 -26.29
C TYR A 3 10.92 -26.87 -24.99
N GLU A 4 12.18 -26.44 -24.85
CA GLU A 4 12.99 -26.61 -23.67
C GLU A 4 12.84 -25.35 -22.79
N VAL A 5 12.10 -25.45 -21.68
CA VAL A 5 11.99 -24.36 -20.70
C VAL A 5 13.15 -24.48 -19.72
N ARG A 6 14.15 -23.59 -19.84
CA ARG A 6 15.28 -23.51 -18.91
C ARG A 6 14.96 -22.54 -17.78
N PHE A 7 14.84 -23.07 -16.56
CA PHE A 7 14.81 -22.25 -15.35
C PHE A 7 16.22 -21.97 -14.87
N TRP A 8 16.55 -20.68 -14.70
CA TRP A 8 17.73 -20.24 -13.94
C TRP A 8 17.30 -19.98 -12.50
N LEU A 9 17.69 -20.85 -11.57
CA LEU A 9 17.58 -20.59 -10.14
C LEU A 9 18.97 -20.20 -9.63
N THR A 10 19.15 -18.93 -9.26
CA THR A 10 20.31 -18.48 -8.49
C THR A 10 20.00 -18.66 -7.01
N THR A 11 20.46 -19.75 -6.42
CA THR A 11 20.58 -19.85 -4.95
C THR A 11 21.97 -19.36 -4.56
N SER A 12 22.01 -18.32 -3.73
CA SER A 12 23.23 -17.81 -3.13
C SER A 12 23.45 -18.55 -1.83
N ASP A 13 24.60 -19.20 -1.67
CA ASP A 13 25.08 -19.63 -0.36
C ASP A 13 26.50 -19.11 -0.12
N LYS A 14 26.86 -19.00 1.15
CA LYS A 14 27.98 -18.21 1.69
C LYS A 14 29.38 -18.73 1.30
N ALA A 15 29.76 -18.63 0.02
CA ALA A 15 31.14 -18.60 -0.48
C ALA A 15 31.06 -18.31 -1.99
N GLY A 16 31.14 -17.04 -2.39
CA GLY A 16 30.79 -16.58 -3.73
C GLY A 16 31.67 -17.11 -4.88
N TYR A 17 31.31 -18.28 -5.44
CA TYR A 17 31.63 -18.67 -6.82
C TYR A 17 30.50 -19.53 -7.44
N PRO A 18 30.09 -19.29 -8.70
CA PRO A 18 29.06 -20.08 -9.36
C PRO A 18 29.66 -21.35 -9.99
N MET A 19 29.08 -22.52 -9.68
CA MET A 19 29.32 -23.78 -10.41
C MET A 19 28.00 -24.28 -11.01
N PRO A 20 27.98 -24.79 -12.26
CA PRO A 20 26.78 -25.39 -12.85
C PRO A 20 26.61 -26.83 -12.34
N GLY A 21 25.63 -27.05 -11.45
CA GLY A 21 25.19 -28.38 -11.05
C GLY A 21 24.07 -28.89 -11.96
N PHE A 22 24.30 -29.99 -12.68
CA PHE A 22 23.27 -30.70 -13.44
C PHE A 22 22.55 -31.71 -12.53
N LEU A 23 21.26 -31.49 -12.27
CA LEU A 23 20.39 -32.50 -11.66
C LEU A 23 19.82 -33.40 -12.76
N HIS A 24 20.32 -34.63 -12.84
CA HIS A 24 19.80 -35.68 -13.71
C HIS A 24 18.56 -36.29 -13.04
N ILE A 25 17.35 -35.83 -13.40
CA ILE A 25 16.13 -36.52 -13.01
C ILE A 25 15.87 -37.61 -14.06
N SER A 26 16.23 -38.85 -13.71
CA SER A 26 15.83 -40.03 -14.48
C SER A 26 14.34 -40.29 -14.30
N SER A 27 13.55 -40.03 -15.34
CA SER A 27 12.13 -40.34 -15.39
C SER A 27 11.86 -41.86 -15.45
N PRO A 28 10.96 -42.42 -14.62
CA PRO A 28 10.42 -43.75 -14.84
C PRO A 28 9.14 -43.65 -15.69
N TRP A 29 9.27 -43.45 -17.01
CA TRP A 29 8.15 -43.62 -17.95
C TRP A 29 8.23 -44.99 -18.62
N ARG A 30 7.75 -46.03 -17.92
CA ARG A 30 7.29 -47.28 -18.53
C ARG A 30 6.08 -47.78 -17.76
N THR A 31 4.90 -47.26 -18.11
CA THR A 31 3.64 -48.00 -18.23
C THR A 31 2.59 -47.04 -18.79
N GLY A 32 1.88 -47.45 -19.84
CA GLY A 32 1.00 -46.60 -20.65
C GLY A 32 -0.26 -46.14 -19.93
N ARG A 33 -0.27 -44.87 -19.54
CA ARG A 33 -1.47 -44.04 -19.40
C ARG A 33 -1.20 -42.73 -20.16
N GLY A 34 -2.18 -42.29 -20.96
CA GLY A 34 -2.08 -41.12 -21.83
C GLY A 34 -1.83 -39.81 -21.06
N PRO A 35 -1.58 -38.69 -21.76
CA PRO A 35 -1.34 -37.41 -21.12
C PRO A 35 -2.60 -37.00 -20.35
N GLU A 36 -2.53 -37.04 -19.03
CA GLU A 36 -3.56 -36.43 -18.19
C GLU A 36 -3.57 -34.93 -18.49
N HIS A 37 -4.75 -34.43 -18.86
CA HIS A 37 -5.01 -33.02 -19.09
C HIS A 37 -4.59 -32.23 -17.84
N ILE A 38 -3.52 -31.44 -17.95
CA ILE A 38 -3.27 -30.35 -16.99
C ILE A 38 -4.49 -29.44 -17.09
N LYS A 39 -5.31 -29.39 -16.04
CA LYS A 39 -6.51 -28.55 -16.06
C LYS A 39 -6.05 -27.10 -16.05
N VAL A 40 -6.70 -26.26 -16.85
CA VAL A 40 -6.47 -24.80 -16.87
C VAL A 40 -6.63 -24.21 -15.46
N SER A 41 -7.52 -24.80 -14.65
CA SER A 41 -7.65 -24.51 -13.22
C SER A 41 -6.33 -24.61 -12.47
N ASP A 42 -5.47 -25.57 -12.79
CA ASP A 42 -4.22 -25.84 -12.08
C ASP A 42 -3.13 -24.82 -12.46
N ILE A 43 -3.17 -24.28 -13.69
CA ILE A 43 -2.30 -23.20 -14.17
C ILE A 43 -2.75 -21.85 -13.57
N ILE A 44 -4.06 -21.63 -13.46
CA ILE A 44 -4.63 -20.44 -12.81
C ILE A 44 -4.35 -20.48 -11.31
N LEU A 45 -4.55 -21.64 -10.65
CA LEU A 45 -4.24 -21.86 -9.24
C LEU A 45 -2.77 -21.61 -8.92
N ALA A 46 -1.83 -22.08 -9.75
CA ALA A 46 -0.40 -21.86 -9.51
C ALA A 46 0.01 -20.37 -9.58
N LYS A 47 -0.75 -19.53 -10.29
CA LYS A 47 -0.56 -18.06 -10.31
C LYS A 47 -1.35 -17.33 -9.22
N LEU A 48 -2.36 -17.95 -8.61
CA LEU A 48 -3.29 -17.31 -7.66
C LEU A 48 -2.88 -17.38 -6.17
N VAL A 49 -1.88 -18.18 -5.80
CA VAL A 49 -1.52 -18.50 -4.38
C VAL A 49 -0.97 -17.29 -3.57
N ILE A 50 -0.94 -16.07 -4.12
CA ILE A 50 -0.51 -14.86 -3.39
C ILE A 50 -1.70 -14.14 -2.67
N SER A 51 -2.95 -14.64 -2.75
CA SER A 51 -4.11 -13.76 -2.54
C SER A 51 -4.73 -13.62 -1.15
N GLU A 52 -4.54 -14.51 -0.17
CA GLU A 52 -5.41 -14.46 1.02
C GLU A 52 -4.94 -13.55 2.18
N SER A 53 -3.66 -13.16 2.24
CA SER A 53 -3.11 -12.48 3.43
C SER A 53 -2.81 -10.98 3.28
N SER A 54 -2.94 -10.38 2.09
CA SER A 54 -2.49 -8.98 1.86
C SER A 54 -3.57 -7.91 2.04
N TRP A 55 -4.84 -8.28 2.15
CA TRP A 55 -5.99 -7.36 2.05
C TRP A 55 -6.63 -6.97 3.38
N SER A 56 -5.91 -7.17 4.48
CA SER A 56 -6.48 -7.15 5.83
C SER A 56 -6.77 -5.70 6.32
N PRO A 57 -7.97 -5.40 6.83
CA PRO A 57 -8.30 -4.09 7.41
C PRO A 57 -7.38 -3.66 8.55
N GLU A 58 -6.75 -4.63 9.22
CA GLU A 58 -5.85 -4.46 10.36
C GLU A 58 -4.63 -3.61 9.99
N PHE A 59 -4.15 -3.73 8.75
CA PHE A 59 -3.03 -2.91 8.28
C PHE A 59 -3.36 -1.41 8.21
N ILE A 60 -4.62 -1.05 7.91
CA ILE A 60 -5.08 0.35 7.96
C ILE A 60 -5.28 0.81 9.41
N GLN A 61 -5.64 -0.11 10.31
CA GLN A 61 -5.83 0.19 11.73
C GLN A 61 -4.51 0.57 12.43
N GLU A 62 -3.36 0.08 11.96
CA GLU A 62 -2.03 0.47 12.49
C GLU A 62 -1.63 1.91 12.12
N LEU A 63 -2.22 2.46 11.05
CA LEU A 63 -1.86 3.78 10.52
C LEU A 63 -2.53 4.94 11.29
N LEU A 64 -3.74 4.73 11.82
CA LEU A 64 -4.51 5.74 12.56
C LEU A 64 -3.81 6.20 13.86
N PRO A 65 -3.37 5.28 14.76
CA PRO A 65 -2.63 5.66 15.96
C PRO A 65 -1.32 6.37 15.61
N SER A 66 -0.66 5.95 14.54
CA SER A 66 0.62 6.51 14.09
C SER A 66 0.48 7.95 13.57
N ALA A 67 -0.53 8.23 12.75
CA ALA A 67 -0.75 9.56 12.20
C ALA A 67 -1.20 10.57 13.29
N GLU A 68 -2.12 10.18 14.16
CA GLU A 68 -2.56 11.02 15.29
C GLU A 68 -1.42 11.30 16.28
N ARG A 69 -0.59 10.29 16.57
CA ARG A 69 0.60 10.42 17.40
C ARG A 69 1.56 11.48 16.87
N THR A 70 1.74 11.54 15.56
CA THR A 70 2.68 12.48 14.92
C THR A 70 2.30 13.93 15.23
N ALA A 71 1.03 14.28 15.04
CA ALA A 71 0.54 15.62 15.33
C ALA A 71 0.64 15.98 16.83
N LEU A 72 0.31 15.03 17.71
CA LEU A 72 0.45 15.20 19.16
C LEU A 72 1.91 15.41 19.59
N LEU A 73 2.86 14.72 18.97
CA LEU A 73 4.30 14.89 19.24
C LEU A 73 4.82 16.26 18.77
N TYR A 74 4.34 16.74 17.62
CA TYR A 74 4.65 18.12 17.19
C TYR A 74 4.04 19.14 18.14
N HIS A 75 2.78 18.97 18.55
CA HIS A 75 2.12 19.87 19.50
C HIS A 75 2.83 19.89 20.85
N LEU A 76 3.22 18.73 21.38
CA LEU A 76 4.02 18.64 22.61
C LEU A 76 5.36 19.37 22.47
N SER A 77 6.07 19.13 21.36
CA SER A 77 7.35 19.80 21.09
C SER A 77 7.17 21.32 21.00
N PHE A 78 6.08 21.76 20.38
CA PHE A 78 5.71 23.16 20.21
C PHE A 78 5.39 23.84 21.56
N LEU A 79 4.66 23.17 22.46
CA LEU A 79 4.39 23.68 23.80
C LEU A 79 5.67 23.81 24.64
N CYS A 80 6.57 22.84 24.55
CA CYS A 80 7.79 22.83 25.36
C CYS A 80 8.88 23.78 24.84
N LEU A 81 8.99 23.96 23.52
CA LEU A 81 10.13 24.62 22.87
C LEU A 81 9.74 25.88 22.08
N GLY A 82 8.45 26.18 21.98
CA GLY A 82 7.94 27.32 21.22
C GLY A 82 8.35 28.68 21.77
N GLY A 83 8.84 28.76 23.02
CA GLY A 83 9.43 29.98 23.58
C GLY A 83 10.81 30.33 23.00
N PHE A 84 11.43 29.44 22.23
CA PHE A 84 12.72 29.65 21.58
C PHE A 84 12.53 29.88 20.07
N PRO A 85 12.70 31.11 19.55
CA PRO A 85 12.29 31.45 18.18
C PRO A 85 12.89 30.56 17.08
N LYS A 86 14.15 30.11 17.25
CA LYS A 86 14.81 29.21 16.29
C LYS A 86 14.22 27.80 16.31
N LEU A 87 13.87 27.28 17.49
CA LEU A 87 13.27 25.95 17.62
C LEU A 87 11.81 25.96 17.22
N GLU A 88 11.07 27.01 17.60
CA GLU A 88 9.69 27.23 17.16
C GLU A 88 9.59 27.18 15.64
N ARG A 89 10.44 27.95 14.93
CA ARG A 89 10.45 27.96 13.46
C ARG A 89 10.67 26.56 12.88
N LYS A 90 11.68 25.83 13.37
CA LYS A 90 11.96 24.46 12.89
C LYS A 90 10.80 23.49 13.12
N ILE A 91 10.18 23.54 14.30
CA ILE A 91 9.04 22.69 14.63
C ILE A 91 7.85 23.02 13.71
N ARG A 92 7.59 24.31 13.46
CA ARG A 92 6.54 24.76 12.54
C ARG A 92 6.80 24.27 11.12
N ASP A 93 8.01 24.48 10.60
CA ASP A 93 8.38 24.08 9.23
C ASP A 93 8.16 22.56 9.05
N GLN A 94 8.66 21.74 9.97
CA GLN A 94 8.50 20.29 9.92
C GLN A 94 7.06 19.82 10.09
N ALA A 95 6.30 20.46 10.99
CA ALA A 95 4.89 20.17 11.19
C ALA A 95 4.06 20.50 9.93
N ILE A 96 4.35 21.62 9.27
CA ILE A 96 3.71 22.04 8.02
C ILE A 96 4.06 21.07 6.88
N GLU A 97 5.33 20.69 6.72
CA GLU A 97 5.75 19.67 5.75
C GLU A 97 5.02 18.34 5.98
N THR A 98 4.90 17.90 7.23
CA THR A 98 4.20 16.66 7.57
C THR A 98 2.69 16.77 7.33
N GLN A 99 2.08 17.92 7.63
CA GLN A 99 0.69 18.20 7.31
C GLN A 99 0.43 18.14 5.80
N MET A 100 1.32 18.73 4.99
CA MET A 100 1.25 18.66 3.53
C MET A 100 1.43 17.24 2.99
N LEU A 101 2.28 16.43 3.63
CA LEU A 101 2.44 15.01 3.32
C LEU A 101 1.13 14.25 3.57
N PHE A 102 0.45 14.51 4.69
CA PHE A 102 -0.87 13.91 4.95
C PHE A 102 -1.94 14.37 3.97
N GLY A 103 -1.97 15.65 3.60
CA GLY A 103 -2.88 16.15 2.55
C GLY A 103 -2.60 15.52 1.17
N SER A 104 -1.33 15.34 0.81
CA SER A 104 -0.93 14.64 -0.42
C SER A 104 -1.34 13.16 -0.39
N SER A 105 -1.19 12.51 0.77
CA SER A 105 -1.62 11.13 1.02
C SER A 105 -3.13 10.97 0.80
N GLU A 106 -3.93 11.88 1.37
CA GLU A 106 -5.39 11.93 1.21
C GLU A 106 -5.77 11.99 -0.28
N ALA A 107 -5.15 12.88 -1.05
CA ALA A 107 -5.44 13.07 -2.46
C ALA A 107 -5.13 11.82 -3.30
N VAL A 108 -4.00 11.15 -3.04
CA VAL A 108 -3.63 9.90 -3.75
C VAL A 108 -4.61 8.79 -3.40
N LEU A 109 -4.97 8.62 -2.13
CA LEU A 109 -5.94 7.59 -1.72
C LEU A 109 -7.34 7.85 -2.30
N LEU A 110 -7.75 9.12 -2.39
CA LEU A 110 -8.99 9.49 -3.07
C LEU A 110 -8.95 9.10 -4.56
N LYS A 111 -7.82 9.33 -5.24
CA LYS A 111 -7.63 8.89 -6.63
C LYS A 111 -7.70 7.37 -6.76
N CYS A 112 -7.07 6.62 -5.85
CA CYS A 112 -7.14 5.16 -5.81
C CYS A 112 -8.57 4.64 -5.63
N ALA A 113 -9.31 5.20 -4.66
CA ALA A 113 -10.71 4.86 -4.42
C ALA A 113 -11.60 5.20 -5.63
N GLY A 114 -11.41 6.38 -6.23
CA GLY A 114 -12.13 6.81 -7.42
C GLY A 114 -11.87 5.91 -8.64
N THR A 115 -10.61 5.55 -8.89
CA THR A 115 -10.25 4.63 -9.98
C THR A 115 -10.85 3.24 -9.75
N SER A 116 -10.77 2.70 -8.54
CA SER A 116 -11.44 1.44 -8.18
C SER A 116 -12.94 1.51 -8.46
N SER A 117 -13.63 2.54 -7.98
CA SER A 117 -15.06 2.74 -8.23
C SER A 117 -15.38 2.77 -9.73
N ASN A 118 -14.59 3.49 -10.54
CA ASN A 118 -14.77 3.55 -11.98
C ASN A 118 -14.58 2.19 -12.67
N LEU A 119 -13.60 1.40 -12.21
CA LEU A 119 -13.37 0.04 -12.70
C LEU A 119 -14.54 -0.88 -12.34
N VAL A 120 -14.92 -0.93 -11.06
CA VAL A 120 -15.91 -1.88 -10.52
C VAL A 120 -17.33 -1.57 -11.00
N THR A 121 -17.73 -0.30 -11.00
CA THR A 121 -19.13 0.09 -11.25
C THR A 121 -19.42 0.37 -12.73
N SER A 122 -18.39 0.67 -13.52
CA SER A 122 -18.57 1.05 -14.93
C SER A 122 -17.79 0.15 -15.88
N LEU A 123 -16.46 0.12 -15.79
CA LEU A 123 -15.63 -0.51 -16.82
C LEU A 123 -15.80 -2.03 -16.87
N PHE A 124 -15.69 -2.73 -15.75
CA PHE A 124 -15.83 -4.19 -15.71
C PHE A 124 -17.22 -4.67 -16.14
N PRO A 125 -18.34 -4.07 -15.69
CA PRO A 125 -19.66 -4.42 -16.21
C PRO A 125 -19.80 -4.25 -17.73
N ILE A 126 -19.18 -3.21 -18.31
CA ILE A 126 -19.20 -2.99 -19.76
C ILE A 126 -18.33 -4.04 -20.48
N LEU A 127 -17.15 -4.35 -19.93
CA LEU A 127 -16.25 -5.38 -20.45
C LEU A 127 -16.91 -6.77 -20.45
N ILE A 128 -17.53 -7.16 -19.33
CA ILE A 128 -18.31 -8.39 -19.19
C ILE A 128 -19.38 -8.45 -20.29
N LYS A 129 -20.19 -7.40 -20.46
CA LYS A 129 -21.22 -7.34 -21.52
C LYS A 129 -20.65 -7.42 -22.93
N ALA A 130 -19.45 -6.88 -23.17
CA ALA A 130 -18.79 -6.97 -24.47
C ALA A 130 -18.39 -8.42 -24.77
N VAL A 131 -17.84 -9.13 -23.78
CA VAL A 131 -17.46 -10.55 -23.87
C VAL A 131 -18.68 -11.45 -24.01
N GLU A 132 -19.73 -11.21 -23.23
CA GLU A 132 -21.01 -11.94 -23.32
C GLU A 132 -21.57 -11.92 -24.75
N LYS A 133 -21.42 -10.79 -25.43
CA LYS A 133 -21.87 -10.55 -26.82
C LYS A 133 -20.85 -10.94 -27.88
N ASN A 134 -19.79 -11.66 -27.50
CA ASN A 134 -18.69 -12.07 -28.38
C ASN A 134 -18.09 -10.89 -29.19
N LYS A 135 -17.81 -9.76 -28.51
CA LYS A 135 -17.22 -8.55 -29.11
C LYS A 135 -15.75 -8.38 -28.67
N PRO A 136 -14.82 -9.21 -29.15
CA PRO A 136 -13.42 -9.20 -28.69
C PRO A 136 -12.71 -7.87 -28.95
N LYS A 137 -12.95 -7.22 -30.10
CA LYS A 137 -12.37 -5.89 -30.39
C LYS A 137 -12.78 -4.84 -29.36
N LEU A 138 -14.03 -4.90 -28.90
CA LEU A 138 -14.55 -3.96 -27.92
C LEU A 138 -14.00 -4.28 -26.52
N ALA A 139 -13.83 -5.56 -26.18
CA ALA A 139 -13.18 -5.99 -24.95
C ALA A 139 -11.75 -5.46 -24.84
N VAL A 140 -10.95 -5.58 -25.90
CA VAL A 140 -9.57 -5.03 -25.97
C VAL A 140 -9.55 -3.52 -25.70
N ILE A 141 -10.47 -2.75 -26.32
CA ILE A 141 -10.55 -1.30 -26.11
C ILE A 141 -10.79 -0.96 -24.63
N TYR A 142 -11.66 -1.69 -23.94
CA TYR A 142 -11.93 -1.45 -22.53
C TYR A 142 -10.77 -1.88 -21.62
N LEU A 143 -10.05 -2.95 -21.96
CA LEU A 143 -8.83 -3.33 -21.25
C LEU A 143 -7.72 -2.29 -21.38
N GLU A 144 -7.53 -1.71 -22.56
CA GLU A 144 -6.55 -0.62 -22.75
C GLU A 144 -6.92 0.64 -21.96
N LYS A 145 -8.22 0.93 -21.84
CA LYS A 145 -8.71 1.99 -20.96
C LYS A 145 -8.40 1.71 -19.49
N ALA A 146 -8.64 0.48 -19.02
CA ALA A 146 -8.27 0.06 -17.67
C ALA A 146 -6.75 0.17 -17.44
N ARG A 147 -5.95 -0.28 -18.42
CA ARG A 147 -4.48 -0.20 -18.39
C ARG A 147 -3.98 1.22 -18.21
N THR A 148 -4.58 2.17 -18.92
CA THR A 148 -4.24 3.60 -18.79
C THR A 148 -4.53 4.10 -17.38
N TRP A 149 -5.73 3.85 -16.86
CA TRP A 149 -6.13 4.27 -15.51
C TRP A 149 -5.27 3.64 -14.40
N ILE A 150 -4.91 2.37 -14.54
CA ILE A 150 -4.05 1.66 -13.58
C ILE A 150 -2.63 2.22 -13.60
N LYS A 151 -2.06 2.53 -14.78
CA LYS A 151 -0.76 3.19 -14.88
C LYS A 151 -0.75 4.57 -14.21
N ASP A 152 -1.82 5.34 -14.37
CA ASP A 152 -1.94 6.69 -13.80
C ASP A 152 -2.00 6.70 -12.26
N ILE A 153 -2.53 5.64 -11.64
CA ILE A 153 -2.53 5.51 -10.17
C ILE A 153 -1.22 4.92 -9.64
N ILE A 154 -0.58 3.98 -10.35
CA ILE A 154 0.74 3.45 -9.99
C ILE A 154 1.74 4.60 -9.91
N ARG A 155 1.80 5.46 -10.95
CA ARG A 155 2.68 6.63 -10.95
C ARG A 155 2.43 7.57 -9.77
N ALA A 156 1.16 7.80 -9.41
CA ALA A 156 0.82 8.66 -8.29
C ALA A 156 1.25 8.07 -6.93
N VAL A 157 1.23 6.73 -6.80
CA VAL A 157 1.73 6.04 -5.62
C VAL A 157 3.25 6.05 -5.56
N ASP A 158 3.94 5.83 -6.68
CA ASP A 158 5.40 5.89 -6.76
C ASP A 158 5.92 7.28 -6.37
N ASP A 159 5.33 8.35 -6.93
CA ASP A 159 5.65 9.73 -6.56
C ASP A 159 5.48 9.97 -5.04
N MET A 160 4.54 9.27 -4.40
CA MET A 160 4.29 9.38 -2.97
C MET A 160 5.30 8.59 -2.13
N VAL A 161 5.73 7.41 -2.59
CA VAL A 161 6.81 6.63 -1.97
C VAL A 161 8.09 7.46 -1.91
N GLU A 162 8.43 8.17 -2.99
CA GLU A 162 9.60 9.06 -3.05
C GLU A 162 9.48 10.23 -2.05
N ARG A 163 8.31 10.86 -1.96
CA ARG A 163 8.06 11.97 -1.01
C ARG A 163 8.08 11.55 0.45
N CYS A 164 7.79 10.28 0.74
CA CYS A 164 7.83 9.73 2.09
C CYS A 164 9.24 9.29 2.52
N ASP A 165 10.27 9.43 1.68
CA ASP A 165 11.63 9.05 2.05
C ASP A 165 12.21 10.06 3.07
N PRO A 166 12.47 9.64 4.33
CA PRO A 166 12.97 10.55 5.35
C PRO A 166 14.44 10.91 5.09
N SER A 167 14.69 12.06 4.46
CA SER A 167 16.03 12.63 4.36
C SER A 167 16.67 12.82 5.75
N PRO A 168 17.93 12.38 5.97
CA PRO A 168 18.56 12.40 7.28
C PRO A 168 19.23 13.76 7.55
N VAL A 169 18.47 14.85 7.67
CA VAL A 169 19.09 16.16 7.94
C VAL A 169 18.34 16.94 9.03
N HIS A 170 19.08 17.19 10.13
CA HIS A 170 18.83 18.15 11.24
C HIS A 170 17.89 17.77 12.40
N LEU A 171 18.25 16.82 13.27
CA LEU A 171 17.48 16.55 14.52
C LEU A 171 18.33 16.39 15.79
N LYS A 172 19.48 17.06 15.92
CA LYS A 172 20.36 16.88 17.11
C LYS A 172 19.93 17.56 18.42
N GLU A 173 18.83 18.33 18.46
CA GLU A 173 18.43 19.04 19.70
C GLU A 173 16.94 18.92 20.10
N VAL A 174 16.18 18.02 19.50
CA VAL A 174 14.79 17.69 19.93
C VAL A 174 14.59 16.18 19.71
N GLN A 175 15.54 15.40 20.24
CA GLN A 175 15.84 14.07 19.72
C GLN A 175 14.69 13.07 19.91
N ARG A 176 14.08 12.99 21.11
CA ARG A 176 13.11 11.92 21.41
C ARG A 176 11.80 12.03 20.63
N CYS A 177 11.18 13.22 20.59
CA CYS A 177 9.93 13.41 19.83
C CYS A 177 10.18 13.30 18.33
N LEU A 178 11.30 13.85 17.85
CA LEU A 178 11.64 13.80 16.42
C LEU A 178 12.09 12.40 15.97
N ASP A 179 12.73 11.60 16.83
CA ASP A 179 13.03 10.19 16.55
C ASP A 179 11.74 9.37 16.46
N GLN A 180 10.76 9.62 17.34
CA GLN A 180 9.44 8.98 17.27
C GLN A 180 8.68 9.39 16.01
N ILE A 181 8.70 10.67 15.63
CA ILE A 181 8.12 11.15 14.37
C ILE A 181 8.80 10.50 13.18
N ARG A 182 10.14 10.42 13.18
CA ARG A 182 10.91 9.75 12.13
C ARG A 182 10.51 8.28 11.99
N GLN A 183 10.32 7.56 13.10
CA GLN A 183 9.87 6.17 13.06
C GLN A 183 8.48 6.05 12.41
N ILE A 184 7.57 6.98 12.69
CA ILE A 184 6.25 7.01 12.06
C ILE A 184 6.35 7.32 10.56
N LEU A 185 7.22 8.23 10.14
CA LEU A 185 7.46 8.51 8.72
C LEU A 185 8.02 7.28 7.99
N VAL A 186 8.90 6.51 8.65
CA VAL A 186 9.37 5.21 8.14
C VAL A 186 8.21 4.22 7.97
N ASP A 187 7.28 4.17 8.92
CA ASP A 187 6.12 3.29 8.83
C ASP A 187 5.12 3.75 7.75
N LEU A 188 4.99 5.06 7.52
CA LEU A 188 4.26 5.62 6.39
C LEU A 188 4.92 5.26 5.04
N ASN A 189 6.25 5.29 4.96
CA ASN A 189 6.96 4.84 3.76
C ASN A 189 6.74 3.35 3.49
N LYS A 190 6.81 2.50 4.53
CA LYS A 190 6.47 1.07 4.41
C LYS A 190 5.03 0.88 3.96
N PHE A 191 4.12 1.75 4.42
CA PHE A 191 2.73 1.71 4.01
C PHE A 191 2.60 1.89 2.50
N TRP A 192 3.22 2.94 1.95
CA TRP A 192 3.16 3.22 0.52
C TRP A 192 3.85 2.15 -0.33
N LYS A 193 4.97 1.59 0.13
CA LYS A 193 5.61 0.44 -0.53
C LYS A 193 4.69 -0.77 -0.64
N LYS A 194 3.91 -1.06 0.42
CA LYS A 194 2.91 -2.14 0.37
C LYS A 194 1.79 -1.82 -0.63
N VAL A 195 1.29 -0.59 -0.65
CA VAL A 195 0.27 -0.16 -1.64
C VAL A 195 0.79 -0.30 -3.06
N ALA A 196 2.06 0.04 -3.33
CA ALA A 196 2.67 -0.13 -4.64
C ALA A 196 2.69 -1.61 -5.08
N VAL A 197 3.15 -2.53 -4.21
CA VAL A 197 3.13 -3.97 -4.48
C VAL A 197 1.70 -4.49 -4.71
N MET A 198 0.72 -3.98 -3.95
CA MET A 198 -0.69 -4.33 -4.14
C MET A 198 -1.22 -3.88 -5.51
N LEU A 199 -0.88 -2.66 -5.95
CA LEU A 199 -1.30 -2.15 -7.25
C LEU A 199 -0.68 -2.95 -8.40
N GLU A 200 0.58 -3.36 -8.27
CA GLU A 200 1.23 -4.25 -9.24
C GLU A 200 0.53 -5.61 -9.29
N THR A 201 0.15 -6.17 -8.14
CA THR A 201 -0.60 -7.43 -8.07
C THR A 201 -2.00 -7.29 -8.71
N LEU A 202 -2.72 -6.20 -8.42
CA LEU A 202 -4.03 -5.92 -9.03
C LEU A 202 -3.92 -5.77 -10.54
N LYS A 203 -2.89 -5.06 -11.01
CA LYS A 203 -2.59 -4.91 -12.43
C LYS A 203 -2.43 -6.28 -13.06
N ASP A 204 -1.56 -7.13 -12.50
CA ASP A 204 -1.30 -8.46 -13.05
C ASP A 204 -2.58 -9.30 -13.09
N LYS A 205 -3.35 -9.34 -11.99
CA LYS A 205 -4.65 -10.04 -11.93
C LYS A 205 -5.67 -9.53 -12.95
N THR A 206 -5.72 -8.22 -13.18
CA THR A 206 -6.66 -7.61 -14.14
C THR A 206 -6.43 -8.10 -15.57
N PHE A 207 -5.20 -8.53 -15.90
CA PHE A 207 -4.83 -8.95 -17.26
C PHE A 207 -4.54 -10.46 -17.38
N VAL A 208 -4.80 -11.27 -16.35
CA VAL A 208 -4.52 -12.73 -16.35
C VAL A 208 -5.19 -13.47 -17.51
N GLY A 209 -6.38 -13.02 -17.96
CA GLY A 209 -7.11 -13.64 -19.06
C GLY A 209 -6.96 -12.94 -20.42
N GLU A 210 -6.12 -11.92 -20.56
CA GLU A 210 -6.05 -11.11 -21.79
C GLU A 210 -5.70 -11.93 -23.04
N ASP A 211 -4.86 -12.96 -22.88
CA ASP A 211 -4.48 -13.89 -23.93
C ASP A 211 -5.65 -14.77 -24.42
N LEU A 212 -6.64 -15.04 -23.55
CA LEU A 212 -7.84 -15.81 -23.86
C LEU A 212 -8.79 -15.11 -24.84
N ILE A 213 -8.62 -13.80 -25.07
CA ILE A 213 -9.46 -13.01 -25.99
C ILE A 213 -9.33 -13.51 -27.44
N LYS A 214 -8.20 -14.13 -27.79
CA LYS A 214 -7.96 -14.66 -29.15
C LYS A 214 -8.83 -15.87 -29.45
N ASP A 215 -9.11 -16.67 -28.41
CA ASP A 215 -9.90 -17.91 -28.47
C ASP A 215 -11.20 -17.74 -27.66
N LEU A 216 -11.77 -16.53 -27.70
CA LEU A 216 -12.90 -16.14 -26.85
C LEU A 216 -14.13 -17.03 -27.06
N GLU A 217 -14.32 -17.63 -28.24
CA GLU A 217 -15.44 -18.53 -28.49
C GLU A 217 -15.40 -19.80 -27.61
N ASP A 218 -14.20 -20.29 -27.28
CA ASP A 218 -14.00 -21.51 -26.50
C ASP A 218 -13.63 -21.23 -25.03
N MET A 219 -13.10 -20.03 -24.74
CA MET A 219 -12.53 -19.66 -23.43
C MET A 219 -13.30 -18.53 -22.72
N LYS A 220 -14.50 -18.19 -23.20
CA LYS A 220 -15.34 -17.09 -22.70
C LYS A 220 -15.58 -17.15 -21.20
N GLU A 221 -15.96 -18.31 -20.68
CA GLU A 221 -16.37 -18.50 -19.28
C GLU A 221 -15.16 -18.29 -18.35
N ALA A 222 -14.00 -18.81 -18.72
CA ALA A 222 -12.74 -18.58 -18.00
C ALA A 222 -12.33 -17.09 -18.03
N PHE A 223 -12.53 -16.40 -19.16
CA PHE A 223 -12.29 -14.96 -19.22
C PHE A 223 -13.24 -14.19 -18.29
N LEU A 224 -14.53 -14.50 -18.31
CA LEU A 224 -15.53 -13.84 -17.47
C LEU A 224 -15.26 -14.05 -15.97
N GLU A 225 -14.88 -15.26 -15.56
CA GLU A 225 -14.48 -15.57 -14.19
C GLU A 225 -13.29 -14.70 -13.77
N SER A 226 -12.25 -14.59 -14.61
CA SER A 226 -11.08 -13.75 -14.29
C SER A 226 -11.41 -12.25 -14.11
N ILE A 227 -12.38 -11.72 -14.87
CA ILE A 227 -12.81 -10.32 -14.74
C ILE A 227 -13.63 -10.11 -13.47
N GLU A 228 -14.47 -11.08 -13.08
CA GLU A 228 -15.26 -10.98 -11.85
C GLU A 228 -14.36 -11.09 -10.60
N ASP A 229 -13.35 -11.94 -10.62
CA ASP A 229 -12.32 -12.01 -9.56
C ASP A 229 -11.57 -10.68 -9.43
N ALA A 230 -11.06 -10.14 -10.54
CA ALA A 230 -10.38 -8.86 -10.56
C ALA A 230 -11.30 -7.72 -10.03
N LYS A 231 -12.58 -7.73 -10.40
CA LYS A 231 -13.58 -6.78 -9.91
C LYS A 231 -13.76 -6.85 -8.40
N GLN A 232 -13.80 -8.05 -7.82
CA GLN A 232 -13.91 -8.22 -6.37
C GLN A 232 -12.65 -7.72 -5.64
N ASP A 233 -11.47 -7.99 -6.19
CA ASP A 233 -10.21 -7.47 -5.65
C ASP A 233 -10.15 -5.93 -5.69
N TRP A 234 -10.53 -5.32 -6.83
CA TRP A 234 -10.59 -3.87 -6.98
C TRP A 234 -11.59 -3.23 -6.01
N LYS A 235 -12.73 -3.89 -5.76
CA LYS A 235 -13.72 -3.41 -4.78
C LYS A 235 -13.11 -3.34 -3.37
N THR A 236 -12.49 -4.43 -2.92
CA THR A 236 -11.82 -4.48 -1.62
C THR A 236 -10.72 -3.41 -1.51
N PHE A 237 -9.90 -3.23 -2.56
CA PHE A 237 -8.89 -2.18 -2.63
C PHE A 237 -9.49 -0.77 -2.47
N GLY A 238 -10.58 -0.48 -3.18
CA GLY A 238 -11.25 0.82 -3.16
C GLY A 238 -11.80 1.15 -1.78
N GLU A 239 -12.45 0.19 -1.13
CA GLU A 239 -12.98 0.35 0.24
C GLU A 239 -11.84 0.59 1.25
N CYS A 240 -10.73 -0.12 1.11
CA CYS A 240 -9.51 0.11 1.90
C CYS A 240 -8.97 1.53 1.69
N CYS A 241 -8.81 1.96 0.44
CA CYS A 241 -8.33 3.31 0.13
C CYS A 241 -9.26 4.39 0.68
N GLN A 242 -10.57 4.19 0.61
CA GLN A 242 -11.55 5.13 1.14
C GLN A 242 -11.48 5.25 2.67
N ARG A 243 -11.30 4.12 3.38
CA ARG A 243 -11.08 4.12 4.84
C ARG A 243 -9.82 4.89 5.21
N ALA A 244 -8.70 4.60 4.53
CA ALA A 244 -7.44 5.30 4.77
C ALA A 244 -7.56 6.80 4.43
N GLN A 245 -8.22 7.16 3.32
CA GLN A 245 -8.41 8.55 2.90
C GLN A 245 -9.10 9.38 3.99
N ASN A 246 -10.14 8.85 4.63
CA ASN A 246 -10.83 9.52 5.74
C ASN A 246 -9.87 9.81 6.92
N ILE A 247 -8.94 8.90 7.21
CA ILE A 247 -7.94 9.05 8.27
C ILE A 247 -7.01 10.22 7.96
N PHE A 248 -6.43 10.23 6.76
CA PHE A 248 -5.52 11.30 6.32
C PHE A 248 -6.22 12.65 6.22
N SER A 249 -7.51 12.67 5.85
CA SER A 249 -8.32 13.90 5.79
C SER A 249 -8.48 14.57 7.15
N ILE A 250 -8.70 13.78 8.21
CA ILE A 250 -8.79 14.31 9.58
C ILE A 250 -7.43 14.90 9.98
N GLN A 251 -6.35 14.16 9.73
CA GLN A 251 -4.99 14.58 10.12
C GLN A 251 -4.53 15.83 9.38
N SER A 252 -4.80 15.94 8.09
CA SER A 252 -4.39 17.10 7.28
C SER A 252 -5.13 18.38 7.67
N ARG A 253 -6.39 18.28 8.13
CA ARG A 253 -7.26 19.45 8.38
C ARG A 253 -7.26 19.96 9.81
N THR A 254 -7.23 19.08 10.81
CA THR A 254 -7.50 19.49 12.20
C THR A 254 -6.33 19.25 13.15
N ALA A 255 -5.46 18.28 12.86
CA ALA A 255 -4.45 17.85 13.82
C ALA A 255 -3.32 18.88 14.04
N TYR A 256 -3.18 19.85 13.13
CA TYR A 256 -2.10 20.86 13.16
C TYR A 256 -2.59 22.28 13.49
N GLN A 257 -3.85 22.45 13.91
CA GLN A 257 -4.42 23.76 14.27
C GLN A 257 -3.67 24.48 15.42
N PHE A 258 -2.92 23.73 16.24
CA PHE A 258 -2.08 24.32 17.29
C PHE A 258 -1.00 25.28 16.75
N LEU A 259 -0.63 25.15 15.46
CA LEU A 259 0.30 26.06 14.80
C LEU A 259 -0.29 27.48 14.65
N GLU A 260 -1.60 27.68 14.73
CA GLU A 260 -2.22 29.01 14.61
C GLU A 260 -2.02 29.87 15.87
N VAL A 261 -1.64 29.25 17.00
CA VAL A 261 -1.47 29.90 18.29
C VAL A 261 0.00 30.23 18.54
N ASN A 262 0.28 31.37 19.16
CA ASN A 262 1.61 31.66 19.69
C ASN A 262 1.76 30.96 21.05
N PRO A 263 2.71 30.03 21.23
CA PRO A 263 2.87 29.30 22.49
C PRO A 263 3.26 30.24 23.64
N SER A 264 3.92 31.36 23.33
CA SER A 264 4.28 32.40 24.31
C SER A 264 3.09 33.27 24.74
N SER A 265 1.95 33.21 24.04
CA SER A 265 0.71 33.91 24.45
C SER A 265 -0.19 33.08 25.37
N LEU A 266 0.15 31.82 25.64
CA LEU A 266 -0.65 30.96 26.51
C LEU A 266 -0.44 31.35 27.98
N SER A 267 -1.53 31.35 28.75
CA SER A 267 -1.43 31.41 30.22
C SER A 267 -0.86 30.08 30.75
N LYS A 268 -0.30 30.11 31.96
CA LYS A 268 0.23 28.91 32.61
C LYS A 268 -0.83 27.81 32.78
N ASP A 269 -2.05 28.20 33.12
CA ASP A 269 -3.16 27.26 33.31
C ASP A 269 -3.61 26.64 31.98
N GLU A 270 -3.68 27.44 30.91
CA GLU A 270 -4.02 26.95 29.58
C GLU A 270 -2.93 26.03 29.01
N TRP A 271 -1.66 26.42 29.18
CA TRP A 271 -0.52 25.58 28.80
C TRP A 271 -0.58 24.22 29.52
N ASN A 272 -0.78 24.21 30.84
CA ASN A 272 -0.86 22.98 31.64
C ASN A 272 -2.02 22.09 31.19
N LYS A 273 -3.19 22.69 30.93
CA LYS A 273 -4.37 21.96 30.46
C LYS A 273 -4.14 21.29 29.11
N GLN A 274 -3.51 21.99 28.16
CA GLN A 274 -3.17 21.42 26.85
C GLN A 274 -2.12 20.32 26.98
N TYR A 275 -1.05 20.56 27.76
CA TYR A 275 0.01 19.59 28.00
C TYR A 275 -0.52 18.27 28.57
N GLU A 276 -1.32 18.32 29.64
CA GLU A 276 -1.91 17.12 30.25
C GLU A 276 -2.87 16.40 29.29
N SER A 277 -3.67 17.15 28.53
CA SER A 277 -4.56 16.56 27.52
C SER A 277 -3.80 15.79 26.43
N ILE A 278 -2.70 16.35 25.94
CA ILE A 278 -1.85 15.72 24.92
C ILE A 278 -1.18 14.47 25.48
N MET A 279 -0.63 14.55 26.70
CA MET A 279 0.02 13.41 27.37
C MET A 279 -0.96 12.27 27.58
N GLU A 280 -2.20 12.55 27.98
CA GLU A 280 -3.25 11.55 28.12
C GLU A 280 -3.62 10.88 26.79
N LYS A 281 -3.75 11.67 25.70
CA LYS A 281 -3.99 11.12 24.36
C LYS A 281 -2.83 10.24 23.90
N LEU A 282 -1.59 10.67 24.10
CA LEU A 282 -0.40 9.89 23.76
C LEU A 282 -0.34 8.56 24.53
N ARG A 283 -0.73 8.53 25.80
CA ARG A 283 -0.83 7.30 26.60
C ARG A 283 -1.92 6.36 26.09
N LYS A 284 -3.08 6.88 25.65
CA LYS A 284 -4.16 6.05 25.08
C LYS A 284 -3.76 5.41 23.75
N ILE A 285 -2.99 6.14 22.94
CA ILE A 285 -2.47 5.68 21.65
C ILE A 285 -1.36 4.63 21.82
N ASN A 286 -0.69 4.64 22.98
CA ASN A 286 0.37 3.69 23.31
C ASN A 286 0.31 3.35 24.81
N PRO A 287 -0.64 2.49 25.24
CA PRO A 287 -0.64 2.03 26.62
C PRO A 287 0.70 1.34 26.85
N GLU A 288 1.46 1.80 27.86
CA GLU A 288 2.68 1.12 28.30
C GLU A 288 2.31 -0.35 28.57
N GLY A 289 2.67 -1.25 27.64
CA GLY A 289 2.15 -2.61 27.67
C GLY A 289 2.10 -3.42 26.36
N SER A 290 2.53 -2.90 25.20
CA SER A 290 2.97 -3.81 24.13
C SER A 290 4.44 -4.16 24.33
N SER A 291 4.70 -4.81 25.47
CA SER A 291 5.91 -5.59 25.68
C SER A 291 5.87 -6.70 24.63
N ARG A 292 6.49 -6.46 23.48
CA ARG A 292 6.93 -7.56 22.61
C ARG A 292 7.78 -8.44 23.53
N ALA A 293 7.24 -9.62 23.83
CA ALA A 293 7.81 -10.56 24.79
C ALA A 293 9.32 -10.63 24.60
N ALA A 294 10.04 -10.47 25.71
CA ALA A 294 11.43 -10.85 25.79
C ALA A 294 11.52 -12.30 25.30
N ILE A 295 12.14 -12.50 24.15
CA ILE A 295 12.69 -13.80 23.78
C ILE A 295 13.93 -13.93 24.66
N THR A 296 13.75 -14.50 25.85
CA THR A 296 14.85 -15.13 26.59
C THR A 296 15.23 -16.42 25.88
N GLU A 297 16.54 -16.62 25.78
CA GLU A 297 17.28 -17.76 25.23
C GLU A 297 16.72 -19.14 25.60
#